data_AF-A0A2X2W890-F1
#
_entry.id   AF-A0A2X2W890-F1
#
_cell.length_a   1.000
_cell.length_b   1.000
_cell.length_c   1.000
_cell.angle_alpha   90.00
_cell.angle_beta   90.00
_cell.angle_gamma   90.00
#
_symmetry.space_group_name_H-M   'P 1'
#
loop_
_entity.id
_entity.type
_entity.pdbx_description
1 polymer ?
#
loop_
_entity_poly.entity_id
_entity_poly.type
_entity_poly.pdbx_seq_one_letter_code
_entity_poly.pdbx_strand_id
1 'polypeptide(L)'
;MGFTDKLNKYYAENYIKKYGDRLAQVQGNIVSVKVEEKTILWIFHKITAVLLVKPERSRNIVRCVYKKRRWFKKIDFIQLSQGNFVLVQGLKGKKGKENREEIEIMNIRNLTTRRDLIPIDEEPKVQRVKTRYK
;
A
#
# COMPACT_ATOMS: atom_id res chain seq x y z
N MET A 1 -25.25 -15.25 -2.06
CA MET A 1 -23.98 -14.61 -2.47
C MET A 1 -24.00 -14.46 -3.98
N GLY A 2 -23.91 -13.23 -4.47
CA GLY A 2 -23.96 -12.94 -5.91
C GLY A 2 -22.78 -13.55 -6.66
N PHE A 3 -22.88 -13.61 -7.98
CA PHE A 3 -21.79 -14.09 -8.85
C PHE A 3 -20.51 -13.24 -8.67
N THR A 4 -20.68 -11.94 -8.47
CA THR A 4 -19.62 -10.97 -8.14
C THR A 4 -18.95 -11.28 -6.79
N ASP A 5 -19.73 -11.58 -5.74
CA ASP A 5 -19.18 -11.96 -4.43
C ASP A 5 -18.34 -13.24 -4.49
N LYS A 6 -18.79 -14.24 -5.26
CA LYS A 6 -18.07 -15.50 -5.43
C LYS A 6 -16.74 -15.30 -6.15
N LEU A 7 -16.72 -14.49 -7.20
CA LEU A 7 -15.49 -14.13 -7.91
C LEU A 7 -14.54 -13.36 -7.00
N ASN A 8 -15.03 -12.33 -6.30
CA ASN A 8 -14.20 -11.54 -5.38
C ASN A 8 -13.60 -12.37 -4.25
N LYS A 9 -14.39 -13.27 -3.64
CA LYS A 9 -13.87 -14.24 -2.66
C LYS A 9 -12.80 -15.12 -3.25
N TYR A 10 -13.04 -15.72 -4.42
CA TYR A 10 -12.06 -16.59 -5.07
C TYR A 10 -10.74 -15.87 -5.37
N TYR A 11 -10.79 -14.62 -5.85
CA TYR A 11 -9.59 -13.81 -6.08
C TYR A 11 -8.88 -13.47 -4.76
N ALA A 12 -9.61 -13.08 -3.71
CA ALA A 12 -9.05 -12.78 -2.41
C ALA A 12 -8.41 -14.01 -1.75
N GLU A 13 -9.08 -15.17 -1.79
CA GLU A 13 -8.59 -16.44 -1.22
C GLU A 13 -7.33 -16.91 -1.93
N ASN A 14 -7.29 -16.87 -3.27
CA ASN A 14 -6.07 -17.20 -4.02
C ASN A 14 -4.93 -16.20 -3.74
N TYR A 15 -5.27 -14.94 -3.55
CA TYR A 15 -4.29 -13.91 -3.20
C TYR A 15 -3.69 -14.16 -1.82
N ILE A 16 -4.51 -14.44 -0.80
CA ILE A 16 -4.08 -14.80 0.55
C ILE A 16 -3.28 -16.10 0.51
N LYS A 17 -3.72 -17.12 -0.24
CA LYS A 17 -3.00 -18.39 -0.37
C LYS A 17 -1.61 -18.22 -1.00
N LYS A 18 -1.46 -17.29 -1.96
CA LYS A 18 -0.20 -17.06 -2.69
C LYS A 18 0.76 -16.12 -1.97
N TYR A 19 0.24 -15.16 -1.20
CA TYR A 19 1.02 -14.07 -0.63
C TYR A 19 0.94 -13.98 0.90
N GLY A 20 0.10 -14.79 1.56
CA GLY A 20 -0.19 -14.76 2.99
C GLY A 20 1.04 -14.72 3.88
N ASP A 21 1.97 -15.66 3.70
CA ASP A 21 3.26 -15.71 4.42
C ASP A 21 4.16 -14.48 4.26
N ARG A 22 3.90 -13.67 3.22
CA ARG A 22 4.70 -12.51 2.85
C ARG A 22 3.97 -11.20 3.11
N LEU A 23 2.67 -11.22 3.42
CA LEU A 23 1.93 -10.02 3.78
C LEU A 23 2.53 -9.41 5.04
N ALA A 24 2.83 -8.12 4.95
CA ALA A 24 3.40 -7.36 6.03
C ALA A 24 2.76 -5.99 6.10
N GLN A 25 2.51 -5.56 7.34
CA GLN A 25 2.03 -4.23 7.65
C GLN A 25 3.02 -3.59 8.61
N VAL A 26 3.47 -2.38 8.26
CA VAL A 26 4.38 -1.58 9.08
C VAL A 26 3.75 -0.23 9.32
N GLN A 27 3.70 0.17 10.59
CA GLN A 27 3.20 1.46 11.02
C GLN A 27 4.31 2.20 11.75
N GLY A 28 4.58 3.44 11.34
CA GLY A 28 5.69 4.20 11.89
C GLY A 28 5.96 5.53 11.21
N ASN A 29 7.01 6.20 11.67
CA ASN A 29 7.44 7.48 11.12
C ASN A 29 8.43 7.29 9.98
N ILE A 30 8.28 8.10 8.95
CA ILE A 30 9.23 8.15 7.84
C ILE A 30 10.51 8.84 8.29
N VAL A 31 11.64 8.16 8.13
CA VAL A 31 12.99 8.70 8.36
C VAL A 31 13.53 9.36 7.09
N SER A 32 13.30 8.74 5.93
CA SER A 32 13.77 9.26 4.65
C SER A 32 12.84 8.84 3.51
N VAL A 33 12.72 9.71 2.52
CA VAL A 33 11.93 9.52 1.31
C VAL A 33 12.80 9.82 0.10
N LYS A 34 12.85 8.89 -0.84
CA LYS A 34 13.41 9.11 -2.16
C LYS A 34 12.38 8.68 -3.20
N VAL A 35 11.87 9.63 -3.98
CA VAL A 35 10.93 9.35 -5.07
C VAL A 35 11.64 9.64 -6.39
N GLU A 36 11.65 8.65 -7.28
CA GLU A 36 12.21 8.74 -8.61
C GLU A 36 11.11 8.49 -9.65
N GLU A 37 10.77 9.52 -10.40
CA GLU A 37 9.87 9.44 -11.55
C GLU A 37 10.68 9.43 -12.84
N LYS A 38 10.44 8.44 -13.70
CA LYS A 38 11.04 8.34 -15.03
C LYS A 38 9.95 8.21 -16.07
N THR A 39 10.03 9.05 -17.09
CA THR A 39 9.19 8.95 -18.29
C THR A 39 10.07 8.60 -19.48
N ILE A 40 9.78 7.48 -20.13
CA ILE A 40 10.51 6.98 -21.28
C ILE A 40 9.59 7.10 -22.49
N LEU A 41 10.08 7.72 -23.57
CA LEU A 41 9.35 7.87 -24.85
C LEU A 41 7.96 8.51 -24.71
N TRP A 42 7.73 9.31 -23.66
CA TRP A 42 6.44 9.96 -23.31
C TRP A 42 5.27 9.01 -22.97
N ILE A 43 5.34 7.74 -23.35
CA ILE A 43 4.29 6.74 -23.15
C ILE A 43 4.51 5.84 -21.94
N PHE A 44 5.76 5.64 -21.51
CA PHE A 44 6.09 4.76 -20.39
C PHE A 44 6.41 5.57 -19.14
N HIS A 45 5.49 5.55 -18.17
CA HIS A 45 5.73 6.15 -16.86
C HIS A 45 6.13 5.06 -15.88
N LYS A 46 7.26 5.28 -15.21
CA LYS A 46 7.78 4.43 -14.15
C LYS A 46 8.04 5.29 -12.93
N ILE A 47 7.48 4.88 -11.80
CA ILE A 47 7.80 5.46 -10.51
C ILE A 47 8.48 4.42 -9.63
N THR A 48 9.53 4.86 -8.94
CA THR A 48 10.20 4.09 -7.89
C THR A 48 10.29 4.98 -6.66
N ALA A 49 9.58 4.63 -5.59
CA ALA A 49 9.71 5.33 -4.31
C ALA A 49 10.36 4.41 -3.28
N VAL A 50 11.39 4.89 -2.60
CA VAL A 50 12.09 4.21 -1.52
C VAL A 50 11.84 5.00 -0.24
N LEU A 51 11.27 4.32 0.75
CA LEU A 51 10.95 4.86 2.06
C LEU A 51 11.73 4.10 3.10
N LEU A 52 12.34 4.83 4.04
CA LEU A 52 12.86 4.25 5.26
C LEU A 52 11.89 4.58 6.39
N VAL A 53 11.27 3.56 6.95
CA VAL A 53 10.24 3.71 7.99
C VAL A 53 10.78 3.17 9.29
N LYS A 54 10.72 3.98 10.35
CA LYS A 54 10.97 3.54 11.73
C LYS A 54 9.63 3.14 12.35
N PRO A 55 9.38 1.84 12.57
CA PRO A 55 8.15 1.38 13.20
C PRO A 55 8.04 1.90 14.63
N GLU A 56 6.83 2.10 15.15
CA GLU A 56 6.69 2.49 16.56
C GLU A 56 7.07 1.36 17.52
N ARG A 57 6.72 0.12 17.16
CA ARG A 57 6.93 -1.06 18.01
C ARG A 57 8.36 -1.61 17.97
N SER A 58 9.23 -1.08 17.12
CA SER A 58 10.58 -1.61 16.93
C SER A 58 11.59 -0.51 16.63
N ARG A 59 12.83 -0.70 17.07
CA ARG A 59 13.93 0.21 16.74
C ARG A 59 14.49 -0.01 15.33
N ASN A 60 14.15 -1.12 14.68
CA ASN A 60 14.71 -1.48 13.39
C ASN A 60 14.07 -0.67 12.25
N ILE A 61 14.90 -0.06 11.40
CA ILE A 61 14.44 0.72 10.24
C ILE A 61 14.09 -0.27 9.13
N VAL A 62 12.86 -0.18 8.63
CA VAL A 62 12.38 -1.03 7.55
C VAL A 62 12.45 -0.27 6.23
N ARG A 63 13.11 -0.88 5.24
CA ARG A 63 13.16 -0.36 3.88
C ARG A 63 11.91 -0.80 3.11
N CYS A 64 11.11 0.17 2.71
CA CYS A 64 9.89 -0.05 1.94
C CYS A 64 10.08 0.52 0.53
N VAL A 65 9.73 -0.25 -0.50
CA VAL A 65 9.96 0.12 -1.89
C VAL A 65 8.66 0.00 -2.69
N TYR A 66 8.26 1.09 -3.32
CA TYR A 66 7.15 1.12 -4.27
C TYR A 66 7.70 1.14 -5.69
N LYS A 67 7.27 0.19 -6.52
CA LYS A 67 7.60 0.15 -7.95
C LYS A 67 6.31 0.02 -8.74
N LYS A 68 5.97 1.02 -9.55
CA LYS A 68 4.82 0.93 -10.45
C LYS A 68 5.18 1.43 -11.83
N ARG A 69 4.57 0.79 -12.83
CA ARG A 69 4.73 1.11 -14.24
C ARG A 69 3.34 1.21 -14.84
N ARG A 70 3.12 2.23 -15.67
CA ARG A 70 1.86 2.43 -16.36
C ARG A 70 2.14 2.96 -17.75
N TRP A 71 1.38 2.45 -18.70
CA TRP A 71 1.39 2.94 -20.07
C TRP A 71 0.37 4.08 -20.20
N PHE A 72 0.73 5.14 -20.92
CA PHE A 72 -0.11 6.26 -21.38
C PHE A 72 -0.68 7.19 -20.29
N LYS A 73 -0.68 6.77 -19.02
CA LYS A 73 -1.18 7.57 -17.90
C LYS A 73 -0.07 7.80 -16.89
N LYS A 74 0.07 9.06 -16.46
CA LYS A 74 0.93 9.43 -15.33
C LYS A 74 0.54 8.61 -14.10
N ILE A 75 1.53 8.30 -13.28
CA ILE A 75 1.31 7.61 -12.02
C ILE A 75 1.30 8.66 -10.93
N ASP A 76 0.14 8.93 -10.35
CA ASP A 76 0.03 9.74 -9.15
C ASP A 76 0.61 8.99 -7.95
N PHE A 77 1.43 9.70 -7.19
CA PHE A 77 2.00 9.22 -5.94
C PHE A 77 1.78 10.25 -4.86
N ILE A 78 1.39 9.78 -3.67
CA ILE A 78 1.13 10.69 -2.56
C ILE A 78 2.41 11.42 -2.14
N GLN A 79 2.25 12.68 -1.76
CA GLN A 79 3.34 13.43 -1.18
C GLN A 79 3.69 12.86 0.21
N LEU A 80 4.92 12.39 0.35
CA LEU A 80 5.48 11.87 1.58
C LEU A 80 6.71 12.69 1.95
N SER A 81 6.78 13.07 3.22
CA SER A 81 7.87 13.85 3.79
C SER A 81 8.41 13.13 5.01
N GLN A 82 9.66 13.44 5.36
CA GLN A 82 10.24 12.98 6.62
C GLN A 82 9.38 13.43 7.81
N GLY A 83 9.23 12.56 8.80
CA GLY A 83 8.40 12.79 9.97
C GLY A 83 6.91 12.43 9.80
N ASN A 84 6.43 12.19 8.58
CA ASN A 84 5.06 11.72 8.39
C ASN A 84 4.86 10.34 9.00
N PHE A 85 3.74 10.18 9.69
CA PHE A 85 3.30 8.92 10.26
C PHE A 85 2.51 8.14 9.22
N VAL A 86 2.99 6.96 8.86
CA VAL A 86 2.44 6.17 7.76
C VAL A 86 2.12 4.74 8.16
N LEU A 87 1.09 4.21 7.51
CA LEU A 87 0.77 2.79 7.50
C LEU A 87 1.10 2.23 6.13
N VAL A 88 2.11 1.37 6.07
CA VAL A 88 2.56 0.68 4.86
C VAL A 88 2.01 -0.74 4.88
N GLN A 89 1.32 -1.11 3.81
CA GLN A 89 0.86 -2.47 3.55
C GLN A 89 1.57 -3.01 2.32
N GLY A 90 2.20 -4.16 2.44
CA GLY A 90 3.06 -4.67 1.38
C GLY A 90 3.42 -6.13 1.52
N LEU A 91 4.34 -6.55 0.66
CA LEU A 91 4.86 -7.91 0.61
C LEU A 91 6.35 -7.91 0.94
N LYS A 92 6.77 -8.71 1.91
CA LYS A 92 8.20 -8.98 2.14
C LYS A 92 8.81 -9.68 0.93
N GLY A 93 10.10 -9.46 0.67
CA GLY A 93 10.83 -10.19 -0.37
C GLY A 93 10.71 -11.71 -0.24
N LYS A 94 10.89 -12.43 -1.35
CA LYS A 94 10.91 -13.90 -1.32
C LYS A 94 12.11 -14.38 -0.49
N LYS A 95 11.92 -15.42 0.33
CA LYS A 95 13.02 -16.09 1.05
C LYS A 95 14.10 -16.52 0.02
N GLY A 96 15.38 -16.28 0.36
CA GLY A 96 16.52 -16.62 -0.50
C GLY A 96 16.90 -15.58 -1.56
N LYS A 97 16.23 -14.41 -1.61
CA LYS A 97 16.64 -13.27 -2.44
C LYS A 97 17.21 -12.14 -1.58
N GLU A 98 18.11 -11.34 -2.14
CA GLU A 98 18.73 -10.18 -1.46
C GLU A 98 17.70 -9.22 -0.86
N ASN A 99 16.55 -9.05 -1.52
CA ASN A 99 15.50 -8.13 -1.10
C ASN A 99 14.58 -8.68 0.00
N ARG A 100 14.99 -9.72 0.74
CA ARG A 100 14.15 -10.39 1.75
C ARG A 100 13.67 -9.45 2.85
N GLU A 101 14.52 -8.49 3.22
CA GLU A 101 14.25 -7.51 4.28
C GLU A 101 13.48 -6.29 3.77
N GLU A 102 13.36 -6.14 2.46
CA GLU A 102 12.58 -5.07 1.85
C GLU A 102 11.09 -5.42 1.80
N ILE A 103 10.25 -4.42 2.05
CA ILE A 103 8.81 -4.53 1.88
C ILE A 103 8.43 -3.84 0.56
N GLU A 104 7.90 -4.62 -0.39
CA GLU A 104 7.31 -4.09 -1.60
C GLU A 104 5.93 -3.49 -1.28
N ILE A 105 5.80 -2.18 -1.44
CA ILE A 105 4.62 -1.43 -1.06
C ILE A 105 3.49 -1.73 -2.05
N MET A 106 2.34 -2.11 -1.52
CA MET A 106 1.10 -2.26 -2.31
C MET A 106 0.16 -1.10 -2.06
N ASN A 107 0.00 -0.73 -0.79
CA ASN A 107 -0.72 0.45 -0.37
C ASN A 107 0.06 1.19 0.73
N ILE A 108 -0.12 2.50 0.77
CA ILE A 108 0.43 3.34 1.82
C ILE A 108 -0.59 4.41 2.18
N ARG A 109 -0.80 4.57 3.48
CA ARG A 109 -1.67 5.58 4.06
C ARG A 109 -0.83 6.54 4.87
N ASN A 110 -0.95 7.82 4.57
CA ASN A 110 -0.40 8.87 5.40
C ASN A 110 -1.43 9.24 6.46
N LEU A 111 -1.16 8.85 7.70
CA LEU A 111 -2.04 9.10 8.85
C LEU A 111 -1.92 10.55 9.35
N THR A 112 -0.80 11.22 9.09
CA THR A 112 -0.62 12.64 9.39
C THR A 112 -1.47 13.53 8.49
N THR A 113 -1.41 13.32 7.17
CA THR A 113 -2.15 14.14 6.19
C THR A 113 -3.50 13.56 5.78
N ARG A 114 -3.84 12.35 6.26
CA ARG A 114 -5.04 11.59 5.92
C ARG A 114 -5.20 11.34 4.42
N ARG A 115 -4.07 11.19 3.71
CA ARG A 115 -4.03 10.88 2.27
C ARG A 115 -3.62 9.44 2.06
N ASP A 116 -4.31 8.77 1.15
CA ASP A 116 -4.09 7.38 0.81
C ASP A 116 -3.57 7.25 -0.64
N LEU A 117 -2.63 6.34 -0.89
CA LEU A 117 -2.12 6.09 -2.23
C LEU A 117 -3.14 5.39 -3.13
N ILE A 118 -3.87 4.44 -2.55
CA ILE A 118 -5.06 3.87 -3.16
C ILE A 118 -6.22 4.28 -2.26
N PRO A 119 -7.11 5.17 -2.71
CA PRO A 119 -8.31 5.47 -1.95
C PRO A 119 -9.08 4.15 -1.82
N ILE A 120 -9.28 3.71 -0.58
CA ILE A 120 -10.25 2.66 -0.31
C ILE A 120 -11.58 3.41 -0.41
N ASP A 121 -12.34 3.11 -1.46
CA ASP A 121 -13.69 3.64 -1.64
C ASP A 121 -14.46 3.52 -0.31
N GLU A 122 -15.18 4.59 -0.02
CA GLU A 122 -15.82 4.98 1.23
C GLU A 122 -16.23 3.82 2.14
N GLU A 123 -16.01 4.01 3.45
CA GLU A 123 -16.64 3.24 4.51
C GLU A 123 -18.09 2.92 4.10
N PRO A 124 -18.54 1.65 4.16
CA PRO A 124 -19.90 1.31 3.75
C PRO A 124 -20.83 2.21 4.55
N LYS A 125 -21.53 3.12 3.87
CA LYS A 125 -22.47 4.06 4.49
C LYS A 125 -23.38 3.25 5.40
N VAL A 126 -23.16 3.35 6.70
CA VAL A 126 -23.94 2.65 7.71
C VAL A 126 -25.35 3.19 7.57
N GLN A 127 -26.21 2.49 6.85
CA GLN A 127 -27.63 2.81 6.78
C GLN A 127 -28.16 2.58 8.19
N ARG A 128 -28.29 3.68 8.96
CA ARG A 128 -28.97 3.66 10.25
C ARG A 128 -30.42 3.26 9.98
N VAL A 129 -30.72 1.97 10.16
CA VAL A 129 -32.09 1.47 10.16
C VAL A 129 -32.80 2.20 11.31
N LYS A 130 -33.69 3.14 10.99
CA LYS A 130 -34.56 3.77 11.98
C LYS A 130 -35.53 2.71 12.46
N THR A 131 -35.23 2.08 13.60
CA THR A 131 -36.21 1.26 14.32
C THR A 131 -37.35 2.16 14.77
N ARG A 132 -38.48 2.13 14.07
CA ARG A 132 -39.74 2.71 14.55
C ARG A 132 -40.21 1.81 15.70
N TYR A 133 -40.14 2.30 16.93
CA TYR A 133 -40.90 1.71 18.03
C TYR A 133 -42.38 1.91 17.73
N LYS A 134 -43.14 0.82 17.78
CA LYS A 134 -44.59 0.76 17.59
C LYS A 134 -45.26 0.82 18.95
#